data_AF-A0A3C1Q6X7-F1
#
_entry.id   AF-A0A3C1Q6X7-F1
#
_cell.length_a   1.000
_cell.length_b   1.000
_cell.length_c   1.000
_cell.angle_alpha   90.00
_cell.angle_beta   90.00
_cell.angle_gamma   90.00
#
_symmetry.space_group_name_H-M   'P 1'
#
loop_
_entity.id
_entity.type
_entity.pdbx_description
1 polymer ?
#
loop_
_entity_poly.entity_id
_entity_poly.type
_entity_poly.pdbx_seq_one_letter_code
_entity_poly.pdbx_strand_id
1 'polypeptide(L)'
;MFLAVLGIAGAPGLNGYASKTLLHHAVSEAAQTGSPLMVWAERLFLLVGVGTAASFAKLFYLAFLAQPTELEISGGESRRFYVPMAVIASVMVGIGLRPELFPRALAVPAAQALGMETAAASVAGLSIWNTSDVVGMLITLGLGIAVCWAGLATGAFHWTPPRWLTLEGLAKIVGQSLAAVFRAGEGYYRSAIALVSTIGSTITRRLLSACRRLDNSRDGTIGDITLAGISADAAILLVVLAILIVLCACLDLGLPSLRLPVSFR
;
A
#
# COMPACT_ATOMS: atom_id res chain seq x y z
N MET A 1 -26.80 -18.84 6.33
CA MET A 1 -25.44 -18.65 6.90
C MET A 1 -24.60 -19.92 6.89
N PHE A 2 -25.12 -21.07 7.33
CA PHE A 2 -24.38 -22.34 7.37
C PHE A 2 -23.66 -22.70 6.06
N LEU A 3 -24.34 -22.63 4.91
CA LEU A 3 -23.72 -22.86 3.60
C LEU A 3 -22.56 -21.90 3.29
N ALA A 4 -22.62 -20.65 3.77
CA ALA A 4 -21.53 -19.69 3.58
C ALA A 4 -20.32 -20.03 4.45
N VAL A 5 -20.55 -20.43 5.71
CA VAL A 5 -19.51 -20.89 6.64
C VAL A 5 -18.80 -22.12 6.07
N LEU A 6 -19.57 -23.12 5.61
CA LEU A 6 -19.02 -24.31 4.96
C LEU A 6 -18.31 -23.97 3.64
N GLY A 7 -18.87 -23.05 2.86
CA GLY A 7 -18.29 -22.58 1.61
C GLY A 7 -16.92 -21.95 1.83
N ILE A 8 -16.76 -21.10 2.85
CA ILE A 8 -15.47 -20.47 3.17
C ILE A 8 -14.51 -21.46 3.85
N ALA A 9 -15.02 -22.31 4.75
CA ALA A 9 -14.24 -23.36 5.39
C ALA A 9 -13.70 -24.39 4.38
N GLY A 10 -14.36 -24.53 3.22
CA GLY A 10 -13.93 -25.37 2.10
C GLY A 10 -14.55 -26.76 2.13
N ALA A 11 -15.76 -26.91 2.68
CA ALA A 11 -16.43 -28.20 2.72
C ALA A 11 -16.62 -28.78 1.30
N PRO A 12 -16.43 -30.10 1.10
CA PRO A 12 -16.64 -30.75 -0.19
C PRO A 12 -18.02 -30.44 -0.79
N GLY A 13 -18.08 -30.21 -2.10
CA GLY A 13 -19.32 -29.88 -2.82
C GLY A 13 -19.71 -28.40 -2.77
N LEU A 14 -18.91 -27.52 -2.14
CA LEU A 14 -19.07 -26.07 -2.18
C LEU A 14 -17.90 -25.40 -2.90
N ASN A 15 -18.09 -24.14 -3.29
CA ASN A 15 -17.09 -23.36 -4.02
C ASN A 15 -15.70 -23.29 -3.35
N GLY A 16 -15.62 -23.23 -2.01
CA GLY A 16 -14.31 -23.17 -1.35
C GLY A 16 -13.52 -24.46 -1.38
N TYR A 17 -14.17 -25.63 -1.54
CA TYR A 17 -13.44 -26.88 -1.79
C TYR A 17 -12.70 -26.79 -3.11
N ALA A 18 -13.41 -26.40 -4.19
CA ALA A 18 -12.81 -26.24 -5.51
C ALA A 18 -11.62 -25.27 -5.48
N SER A 19 -11.80 -24.10 -4.87
CA SER A 19 -10.76 -23.08 -4.76
C SER A 19 -9.54 -23.56 -3.95
N LYS A 20 -9.77 -24.19 -2.78
CA LYS A 20 -8.68 -24.67 -1.92
C LYS A 20 -7.94 -25.86 -2.51
N THR A 21 -8.63 -26.79 -3.16
CA THR A 21 -8.00 -27.93 -3.84
C THR A 21 -7.15 -27.46 -5.01
N LEU A 22 -7.64 -26.51 -5.82
CA LEU A 22 -6.84 -25.90 -6.90
C LEU A 22 -5.58 -25.21 -6.38
N LEU A 23 -5.71 -24.42 -5.30
CA LEU A 23 -4.56 -23.77 -4.66
C LEU A 23 -3.59 -24.78 -4.05
N HIS A 24 -4.10 -25.85 -3.43
CA HIS A 24 -3.29 -26.90 -2.85
C HIS A 24 -2.45 -27.61 -3.93
N HIS A 25 -3.07 -27.97 -5.07
CA HIS A 25 -2.35 -28.54 -6.21
C HIS A 25 -1.29 -27.59 -6.75
N ALA A 26 -1.62 -26.31 -6.93
CA ALA A 26 -0.66 -25.31 -7.41
C ALA A 26 0.53 -25.13 -6.45
N VAL A 27 0.28 -25.08 -5.14
CA VAL A 27 1.34 -24.93 -4.13
C VAL A 27 2.16 -26.22 -3.98
N SER A 28 1.54 -27.39 -4.10
CA SER A 28 2.23 -28.68 -4.02
C SER A 28 3.08 -28.96 -5.25
N GLU A 29 2.59 -28.63 -6.46
CA GLU A 29 3.38 -28.67 -7.69
C GLU A 29 4.56 -27.69 -7.60
N ALA A 30 4.32 -26.49 -7.07
CA ALA A 30 5.40 -25.55 -6.82
C ALA A 30 6.40 -26.09 -5.77
N ALA A 31 5.96 -26.77 -4.71
CA ALA A 31 6.85 -27.33 -3.70
C ALA A 31 7.79 -28.40 -4.27
N GLN A 32 7.34 -29.15 -5.29
CA GLN A 32 8.16 -30.13 -6.00
C GLN A 32 9.32 -29.51 -6.79
N THR A 33 9.30 -28.19 -7.08
CA THR A 33 10.46 -27.50 -7.68
C THR A 33 11.67 -27.40 -6.74
N GLY A 34 11.55 -27.85 -5.49
CA GLY A 34 12.68 -28.07 -4.57
C GLY A 34 13.13 -26.82 -3.78
N SER A 35 12.47 -25.68 -3.96
CA SER A 35 12.76 -24.49 -3.15
C SER A 35 12.24 -24.68 -1.72
N PRO A 36 13.07 -24.52 -0.68
CA PRO A 36 12.65 -24.68 0.71
C PRO A 36 11.54 -23.70 1.11
N LEU A 37 11.49 -22.52 0.47
CA LEU A 37 10.42 -21.54 0.70
C LEU A 37 9.05 -22.08 0.27
N MET A 38 9.00 -22.87 -0.79
CA MET A 38 7.74 -23.36 -1.34
C MET A 38 7.17 -24.52 -0.52
N VAL A 39 8.03 -25.36 0.05
CA VAL A 39 7.64 -26.37 1.06
C VAL A 39 7.06 -25.71 2.32
N TRP A 40 7.65 -24.59 2.76
CA TRP A 40 7.08 -23.81 3.86
C TRP A 40 5.74 -23.17 3.49
N ALA A 41 5.56 -22.73 2.25
CA ALA A 41 4.29 -22.20 1.76
C ALA A 41 3.17 -23.28 1.79
N GLU A 42 3.47 -24.51 1.38
CA GLU A 42 2.53 -25.65 1.47
C GLU A 42 2.08 -25.91 2.92
N ARG A 43 3.03 -25.98 3.86
CA ARG A 43 2.74 -26.17 5.28
C ARG A 43 1.92 -25.02 5.87
N LEU A 44 2.27 -23.79 5.51
CA LEU A 44 1.52 -22.60 5.94
C LEU A 44 0.10 -22.61 5.38
N PHE A 45 -0.08 -23.02 4.13
CA PHE A 45 -1.39 -23.16 3.51
C PHE A 45 -2.28 -24.14 4.28
N LEU A 46 -1.77 -25.31 4.67
CA LEU A 46 -2.50 -26.27 5.50
C LEU A 46 -2.86 -25.69 6.87
N LEU A 47 -1.91 -25.02 7.53
CA LEU A 47 -2.12 -24.38 8.83
C LEU A 47 -3.19 -23.27 8.78
N VAL A 48 -3.12 -22.42 7.75
CA VAL A 48 -4.11 -21.37 7.50
C VAL A 48 -5.47 -21.96 7.15
N GLY A 49 -5.51 -23.10 6.44
CA GLY A 49 -6.73 -23.86 6.17
C GLY A 49 -7.43 -24.29 7.46
N VAL A 50 -6.69 -24.90 8.40
CA VAL A 50 -7.18 -25.29 9.73
C VAL A 50 -7.64 -24.07 10.52
N GLY A 51 -6.86 -22.99 10.53
CA GLY A 51 -7.22 -21.73 11.20
C GLY A 51 -8.50 -21.10 10.66
N THR A 52 -8.70 -21.17 9.34
CA THR A 52 -9.94 -20.70 8.69
C THR A 52 -11.13 -21.53 9.14
N ALA A 53 -11.02 -22.86 9.10
CA ALA A 53 -12.07 -23.76 9.57
C ALA A 53 -12.40 -23.50 11.05
N ALA A 54 -11.38 -23.32 11.91
CA ALA A 54 -11.57 -23.01 13.32
C ALA A 54 -12.29 -21.67 13.56
N SER A 55 -11.89 -20.61 12.87
CA SER A 55 -12.49 -19.27 13.00
C SER A 55 -13.97 -19.28 12.59
N PHE A 56 -14.29 -19.91 11.47
CA PHE A 56 -15.65 -19.99 10.97
C PHE A 56 -16.53 -20.94 11.79
N ALA A 57 -15.97 -22.03 12.32
CA ALA A 57 -16.65 -22.87 13.30
C ALA A 57 -16.98 -22.09 14.57
N LYS A 58 -16.05 -21.28 15.09
CA LYS A 58 -16.27 -20.40 16.26
C LYS A 58 -17.39 -19.40 15.99
N LEU A 59 -17.36 -18.72 14.84
CA LEU A 59 -18.38 -17.77 14.45
C LEU A 59 -19.76 -18.42 14.37
N PHE A 60 -19.85 -19.60 13.75
CA PHE A 60 -21.13 -20.32 13.64
C PHE A 60 -21.63 -20.77 15.02
N TYR A 61 -20.74 -21.31 15.85
CA TYR A 61 -21.06 -21.74 17.20
C TYR A 61 -21.58 -20.58 18.05
N LEU A 62 -20.85 -19.47 18.11
CA LEU A 62 -21.22 -18.31 18.93
C LEU A 62 -22.48 -17.59 18.44
N ALA A 63 -22.75 -17.61 17.13
CA ALA A 63 -23.92 -16.93 16.57
C ALA A 63 -25.22 -17.75 16.63
N PHE A 64 -25.15 -19.09 16.56
CA PHE A 64 -26.34 -19.94 16.43
C PHE A 64 -26.49 -21.00 17.53
N LEU A 65 -25.40 -21.48 18.14
CA LEU A 65 -25.43 -22.60 19.09
C LEU A 65 -25.15 -22.16 20.54
N ALA A 66 -24.45 -21.05 20.74
CA ALA A 66 -24.19 -20.50 22.05
C ALA A 66 -25.49 -19.96 22.68
N GLN A 67 -25.53 -19.96 24.02
CA GLN A 67 -26.71 -19.54 24.74
C GLN A 67 -27.08 -18.10 24.38
N PRO A 68 -28.35 -17.83 24.03
CA PRO A 68 -28.78 -16.50 23.69
C PRO A 68 -28.62 -15.60 24.91
N THR A 69 -27.95 -14.46 24.75
CA THR A 69 -28.12 -13.35 25.68
C THR A 69 -29.55 -12.85 25.49
N GLU A 70 -30.32 -12.68 26.56
CA GLU A 70 -31.70 -12.16 26.54
C GLU A 70 -31.73 -10.78 25.87
N LEU A 71 -31.85 -10.77 24.54
CA LEU A 71 -32.07 -9.59 23.73
C LEU A 71 -33.33 -9.88 22.93
N GLU A 72 -34.46 -9.43 23.48
CA GLU A 72 -35.73 -9.40 22.76
C GLU A 72 -35.62 -8.42 21.59
N ILE A 73 -35.28 -8.93 20.41
CA ILE A 73 -35.36 -8.17 19.18
C ILE A 73 -36.71 -8.48 18.54
N SER A 74 -37.69 -7.63 18.82
CA SER A 74 -38.96 -7.60 18.10
C SER A 74 -38.75 -6.92 16.75
N GLY A 75 -38.62 -7.70 15.68
CA GLY A 75 -38.47 -7.18 14.33
C GLY A 75 -38.81 -8.26 13.29
N GLY A 76 -39.91 -8.08 12.57
CA GLY A 76 -40.33 -9.01 11.52
C GLY A 76 -39.31 -9.05 10.38
N GLU A 77 -38.74 -10.22 10.12
CA GLU A 77 -37.78 -10.44 9.03
C GLU A 77 -38.43 -10.12 7.67
N SER A 78 -37.86 -9.15 6.95
CA SER A 78 -38.33 -8.82 5.60
C SER A 78 -37.96 -9.93 4.62
N ARG A 79 -38.98 -10.66 4.17
CA ARG A 79 -38.88 -11.80 3.23
C ARG A 79 -38.08 -11.49 1.95
N ARG A 80 -37.94 -10.21 1.60
CA ARG A 80 -37.23 -9.73 0.40
C ARG A 80 -35.71 -9.96 0.47
N PHE A 81 -35.11 -10.04 1.66
CA PHE A 81 -33.66 -10.27 1.78
C PHE A 81 -33.24 -11.74 1.55
N TYR A 82 -34.17 -12.70 1.69
CA TYR A 82 -33.84 -14.10 1.43
C TYR A 82 -33.63 -14.41 -0.04
N VAL A 83 -34.25 -13.64 -0.96
CA VAL A 83 -34.13 -13.92 -2.40
C VAL A 83 -32.68 -13.72 -2.89
N PRO A 84 -32.02 -12.57 -2.67
CA PRO A 84 -30.61 -12.41 -3.01
C PRO A 84 -29.71 -13.43 -2.29
N MET A 85 -30.00 -13.71 -1.01
CA MET A 85 -29.20 -14.64 -0.21
C MET A 85 -29.30 -16.08 -0.75
N ALA A 86 -30.49 -16.49 -1.17
CA ALA A 86 -30.73 -17.80 -1.79
C ALA A 86 -30.03 -17.90 -3.16
N VAL A 87 -30.11 -16.85 -4.00
CA VAL A 87 -29.42 -16.82 -5.29
C VAL A 87 -27.91 -17.00 -5.11
N ILE A 88 -27.29 -16.27 -4.18
CA ILE A 88 -25.86 -16.41 -3.89
C ILE A 88 -25.54 -17.82 -3.40
N ALA A 89 -26.33 -18.36 -2.46
CA ALA A 89 -26.14 -19.71 -1.96
C ALA A 89 -26.25 -20.77 -3.07
N SER A 90 -27.23 -20.65 -3.97
CA SER A 90 -27.41 -21.54 -5.12
C SER A 90 -26.21 -21.49 -6.07
N VAL A 91 -25.67 -20.30 -6.34
CA VAL A 91 -24.45 -20.15 -7.16
C VAL A 91 -23.25 -20.80 -6.47
N MET A 92 -23.08 -20.62 -5.15
CA MET A 92 -22.00 -21.25 -4.38
C MET A 92 -22.05 -22.79 -4.45
N VAL A 93 -23.24 -23.37 -4.34
CA VAL A 93 -23.44 -24.83 -4.48
C VAL A 93 -23.22 -25.26 -5.93
N GLY A 94 -23.76 -24.53 -6.91
CA GLY A 94 -23.60 -24.85 -8.33
C GLY A 94 -22.13 -24.91 -8.77
N ILE A 95 -21.32 -23.93 -8.35
CA ILE A 95 -19.88 -23.91 -8.61
C ILE A 95 -19.17 -25.06 -7.87
N GLY A 96 -19.60 -25.38 -6.65
CA GLY A 96 -19.02 -26.47 -5.87
C GLY A 96 -19.28 -27.88 -6.42
N LEU A 97 -20.48 -28.12 -6.98
CA LEU A 97 -20.84 -29.40 -7.59
C LEU A 97 -20.15 -29.63 -8.93
N ARG A 98 -19.94 -28.56 -9.71
CA ARG A 98 -19.28 -28.60 -11.02
C ARG A 98 -18.07 -27.66 -11.02
N PRO A 99 -16.98 -28.03 -10.31
CA PRO A 99 -15.84 -27.16 -10.13
C PRO A 99 -15.06 -26.90 -11.43
N GLU A 100 -15.26 -27.72 -12.47
CA GLU A 100 -14.65 -27.54 -13.79
C GLU A 100 -15.19 -26.34 -14.58
N LEU A 101 -16.42 -25.88 -14.27
CA LEU A 101 -17.07 -24.82 -15.04
C LEU A 101 -16.36 -23.47 -14.85
N PHE A 102 -15.96 -23.14 -13.62
CA PHE A 102 -15.37 -21.84 -13.32
C PHE A 102 -13.95 -21.67 -13.91
N PRO A 103 -13.02 -22.63 -13.75
CA PRO A 103 -11.70 -22.53 -14.35
C PRO A 103 -11.75 -22.50 -15.87
N ARG A 104 -12.58 -23.32 -16.51
CA ARG A 104 -12.69 -23.35 -17.98
C ARG A 104 -13.33 -22.10 -18.56
N ALA A 105 -14.38 -21.57 -17.92
CA ALA A 105 -15.11 -20.42 -18.45
C ALA A 105 -14.43 -19.07 -18.16
N LEU A 106 -13.72 -18.93 -17.04
CA LEU A 106 -13.19 -17.64 -16.59
C LEU A 106 -11.68 -17.66 -16.32
N ALA A 107 -11.17 -18.69 -15.62
CA ALA A 107 -9.76 -18.67 -15.21
C ALA A 107 -8.79 -18.91 -16.38
N VAL A 108 -9.09 -19.86 -17.28
CA VAL A 108 -8.27 -20.14 -18.48
C VAL A 108 -8.20 -18.93 -19.42
N PRO A 109 -9.31 -18.30 -19.85
CA PRO A 109 -9.22 -17.13 -20.73
C PRO A 109 -8.54 -15.94 -20.04
N ALA A 110 -8.74 -15.75 -18.72
CA ALA A 110 -8.03 -14.72 -17.98
C ALA A 110 -6.52 -15.00 -17.88
N ALA A 111 -6.12 -16.25 -17.62
CA ALA A 111 -4.71 -16.64 -17.55
C ALA A 111 -4.02 -16.54 -18.92
N GLN A 112 -4.71 -16.92 -20.00
CA GLN A 112 -4.21 -16.73 -21.36
C GLN A 112 -4.07 -15.25 -21.72
N ALA A 113 -5.02 -14.40 -21.33
CA ALA A 113 -4.90 -12.95 -21.49
C ALA A 113 -3.72 -12.35 -20.69
N LEU A 114 -3.31 -13.00 -19.60
CA LEU A 114 -2.13 -12.66 -18.81
C LEU A 114 -0.82 -13.28 -19.35
N GLY A 115 -0.86 -13.97 -20.50
CA GLY A 115 0.32 -14.54 -21.15
C GLY A 115 0.66 -15.98 -20.75
N MET A 116 -0.22 -16.69 -20.05
CA MET A 116 -0.03 -18.09 -19.68
C MET A 116 -0.63 -19.03 -20.74
N GLU A 117 0.10 -19.24 -21.85
CA GLU A 117 -0.38 -20.01 -23.00
C GLU A 117 -0.70 -21.49 -22.68
N THR A 118 -0.06 -22.07 -21.66
CA THR A 118 -0.26 -23.46 -21.22
C THR A 118 -1.31 -23.63 -20.12
N ALA A 119 -2.00 -22.56 -19.71
CA ALA A 119 -3.00 -22.61 -18.63
C ALA A 119 -4.18 -23.56 -18.93
N ALA A 120 -4.52 -23.77 -20.21
CA ALA A 120 -5.55 -24.72 -20.60
C ALA A 120 -5.13 -26.18 -20.35
N ALA A 121 -3.85 -26.51 -20.54
CA ALA A 121 -3.32 -27.86 -20.35
C ALA A 121 -3.14 -28.21 -18.87
N SER A 122 -2.70 -27.26 -18.04
CA SER A 122 -2.57 -27.45 -16.59
C SER A 122 -3.93 -27.61 -15.91
N VAL A 123 -4.96 -26.90 -16.37
CA VAL A 123 -6.33 -27.03 -15.82
C VAL A 123 -7.03 -28.32 -16.28
N ALA A 124 -6.70 -28.85 -17.47
CA ALA A 124 -7.33 -30.06 -18.01
C ALA A 124 -6.94 -31.34 -17.27
N GLY A 125 -5.77 -31.39 -16.62
CA GLY A 125 -5.31 -32.54 -15.82
C GLY A 125 -5.78 -32.55 -14.35
N LEU A 126 -6.47 -31.50 -13.89
CA LEU A 126 -6.84 -31.36 -12.48
C LEU A 126 -8.09 -32.17 -12.15
N SER A 127 -7.90 -33.35 -11.57
CA SER A 127 -8.98 -34.13 -10.96
C SER A 127 -9.32 -33.56 -9.58
N ILE A 128 -10.15 -32.51 -9.54
CA ILE A 128 -10.58 -31.85 -8.30
C ILE A 128 -11.34 -32.82 -7.38
N TRP A 129 -12.01 -33.84 -7.93
CA TRP A 129 -12.69 -34.89 -7.18
C TRP A 129 -11.79 -36.11 -6.94
N ASN A 130 -10.62 -35.91 -6.34
CA ASN A 130 -9.79 -37.01 -5.89
C ASN A 130 -10.12 -37.40 -4.45
N THR A 131 -10.15 -38.70 -4.15
CA THR A 131 -10.45 -39.22 -2.80
C THR A 131 -9.42 -38.75 -1.78
N SER A 132 -8.14 -38.62 -2.16
CA SER A 132 -7.08 -38.05 -1.31
C SER A 132 -7.40 -36.62 -0.86
N ASP A 133 -7.88 -35.80 -1.79
CA ASP A 133 -8.07 -34.37 -1.57
C ASP A 133 -9.36 -34.11 -0.78
N VAL A 134 -10.40 -34.90 -1.03
CA VAL A 134 -11.63 -34.90 -0.22
C VAL A 134 -11.30 -35.27 1.23
N VAL A 135 -10.54 -36.36 1.44
CA VAL A 135 -10.17 -36.80 2.79
C VAL A 135 -9.28 -35.78 3.48
N GLY A 136 -8.28 -35.22 2.79
CA GLY A 136 -7.45 -34.14 3.33
C GLY A 136 -8.26 -32.92 3.75
N MET A 137 -9.25 -32.54 2.94
CA MET A 137 -10.16 -31.43 3.27
C MET A 137 -11.04 -31.75 4.49
N LEU A 138 -11.56 -32.99 4.59
CA LEU A 138 -12.33 -33.41 5.77
C LEU A 138 -11.48 -33.42 7.04
N ILE A 139 -10.22 -33.85 6.96
CA ILE A 139 -9.27 -33.82 8.08
C ILE A 139 -9.01 -32.37 8.50
N THR A 140 -8.71 -31.46 7.56
CA THR A 140 -8.45 -30.04 7.90
C THR A 140 -9.67 -29.36 8.50
N LEU A 141 -10.88 -29.67 8.00
CA LEU A 141 -12.14 -29.18 8.56
C LEU A 141 -12.36 -29.72 9.98
N GLY A 142 -12.20 -31.03 10.18
CA GLY A 142 -12.33 -31.69 11.48
C GLY A 142 -11.31 -31.17 12.51
N LEU A 143 -10.06 -30.99 12.09
CA LEU A 143 -9.01 -30.40 12.92
C LEU A 143 -9.33 -28.96 13.28
N GLY A 144 -9.86 -28.16 12.35
CA GLY A 144 -10.32 -26.81 12.63
C GLY A 144 -11.44 -26.76 13.67
N ILE A 145 -12.43 -27.65 13.57
CA ILE A 145 -13.51 -27.79 14.57
C ILE A 145 -12.94 -28.20 15.93
N ALA A 146 -12.00 -29.17 15.96
CA ALA A 146 -11.36 -29.60 17.19
C ALA A 146 -10.54 -28.48 17.85
N VAL A 147 -9.79 -27.70 17.07
CA VAL A 147 -9.06 -26.51 17.54
C VAL A 147 -10.02 -25.45 18.05
N CYS A 148 -11.15 -25.23 17.39
CA CYS A 148 -12.19 -24.32 17.86
C CYS A 148 -12.76 -24.78 19.21
N TRP A 149 -13.09 -26.06 19.33
CA TRP A 149 -13.60 -26.64 20.58
C TRP A 149 -12.59 -26.51 21.71
N ALA A 150 -11.34 -26.88 21.47
CA ALA A 150 -10.25 -26.74 22.42
C ALA A 150 -10.02 -25.26 22.80
N GLY A 151 -10.07 -24.34 21.85
CA GLY A 151 -9.89 -22.91 22.09
C GLY A 151 -11.03 -22.28 22.89
N LEU A 152 -12.26 -22.77 22.73
CA LEU A 152 -13.39 -22.38 23.55
C LEU A 152 -13.30 -22.98 24.96
N ALA A 153 -12.91 -24.25 25.09
CA ALA A 153 -12.77 -24.94 26.37
C ALA A 153 -11.61 -24.41 27.22
N THR A 154 -10.48 -24.09 26.61
CA THR A 154 -9.28 -23.57 27.30
C THR A 154 -9.30 -22.07 27.52
N GLY A 155 -10.26 -21.36 26.91
CA GLY A 155 -10.30 -19.90 26.93
C GLY A 155 -9.17 -19.24 26.13
N ALA A 156 -8.39 -20.00 25.35
CA ALA A 156 -7.25 -19.50 24.57
C ALA A 156 -7.61 -18.34 23.63
N PHE A 157 -8.88 -18.23 23.21
CA PHE A 157 -9.36 -17.12 22.41
C PHE A 157 -9.40 -15.76 23.12
N HIS A 158 -9.27 -15.71 24.44
CA HIS A 158 -9.14 -14.46 25.20
C HIS A 158 -7.69 -13.97 25.26
N TRP A 159 -6.73 -14.73 24.73
CA TRP A 159 -5.34 -14.34 24.69
C TRP A 159 -5.15 -13.17 23.73
N THR A 160 -4.67 -12.04 24.24
CA THR A 160 -4.36 -10.85 23.44
C THR A 160 -2.92 -10.96 22.91
N PRO A 161 -2.72 -11.07 21.59
CA PRO A 161 -1.36 -11.13 21.05
C PRO A 161 -0.63 -9.80 21.29
N PRO A 162 0.70 -9.83 21.42
CA PRO A 162 1.46 -8.62 21.65
C PRO A 162 1.43 -7.70 20.42
N ARG A 163 1.58 -6.38 20.65
CA ARG A 163 1.32 -5.31 19.66
C ARG A 163 2.09 -5.43 18.32
N TRP A 164 3.20 -6.15 18.29
CA TRP A 164 4.00 -6.35 17.07
C TRP A 164 3.43 -7.45 16.16
N LEU A 165 2.56 -8.31 16.68
CA LEU A 165 1.85 -9.34 15.91
C LEU A 165 0.52 -8.82 15.36
N THR A 166 0.03 -7.68 15.82
CA THR A 166 -1.22 -7.09 15.33
C THR A 166 -0.95 -6.11 14.19
N LEU A 167 -1.76 -6.21 13.14
CA LEU A 167 -1.73 -5.29 11.99
C LEU A 167 -1.93 -3.83 12.42
N GLU A 168 -2.81 -3.61 13.39
CA GLU A 168 -3.05 -2.29 13.98
C GLU A 168 -1.81 -1.75 14.72
N GLY A 169 -1.10 -2.62 15.44
CA GLY A 169 0.12 -2.22 16.15
C GLY A 169 1.27 -1.92 15.20
N LEU A 170 1.47 -2.71 14.15
CA LEU A 170 2.40 -2.41 13.07
C LEU A 170 2.05 -1.09 12.36
N ALA A 171 0.77 -0.87 12.02
CA ALA A 171 0.32 0.38 11.42
C ALA A 171 0.58 1.59 12.32
N LYS A 172 0.36 1.45 13.63
CA LYS A 172 0.69 2.50 14.62
C LYS A 172 2.19 2.78 14.67
N ILE A 173 3.04 1.76 14.67
CA ILE A 173 4.50 1.92 14.67
C ILE A 173 4.96 2.66 13.39
N VAL A 174 4.45 2.25 12.23
CA VAL A 174 4.77 2.90 10.94
C VAL A 174 4.24 4.33 10.89
N GLY A 175 3.03 4.58 11.39
CA GLY A 175 2.47 5.93 11.46
C GLY A 175 3.28 6.85 12.38
N GLN A 176 3.73 6.34 13.53
CA GLN A 176 4.57 7.08 14.47
C GLN A 176 5.96 7.37 13.91
N SER A 177 6.60 6.40 13.24
CA SER A 177 7.91 6.61 12.61
C SER A 177 7.82 7.64 11.48
N LEU A 178 6.79 7.56 10.64
CA LEU A 178 6.56 8.53 9.56
C LEU A 178 6.30 9.94 10.11
N ALA A 179 5.47 10.07 11.15
CA ALA A 179 5.22 11.35 11.80
C ALA A 179 6.48 11.95 12.46
N ALA A 180 7.35 11.11 13.04
CA ALA A 180 8.62 11.57 13.60
C ALA A 180 9.57 12.10 12.52
N VAL A 181 9.64 11.43 11.36
CA VAL A 181 10.44 11.89 10.20
C VAL A 181 9.91 13.22 9.67
N PHE A 182 8.58 13.37 9.52
CA PHE A 182 8.00 14.64 9.08
C PHE A 182 8.29 15.78 10.06
N ARG A 183 8.18 15.56 11.38
CA ARG A 183 8.52 16.58 12.38
C ARG A 183 10.00 16.96 12.36
N ALA A 184 10.90 15.99 12.16
CA ALA A 184 12.33 16.27 12.00
C ALA A 184 12.61 17.08 10.72
N GLY A 185 11.93 16.74 9.62
CA GLY A 185 12.00 17.48 8.36
C GLY A 185 11.49 18.93 8.47
N GLU A 186 10.36 19.15 9.15
CA GLU A 186 9.85 20.49 9.45
C GLU A 186 10.83 21.31 10.30
N GLY A 187 11.48 20.68 11.28
CA GLY A 187 12.50 21.33 12.10
C GLY A 187 13.69 21.80 11.26
N TYR A 188 14.17 20.95 10.33
CA TYR A 188 15.25 21.32 9.41
C TYR A 188 14.83 22.46 8.46
N TYR A 189 13.61 22.39 7.92
CA TYR A 189 13.08 23.43 7.03
C TYR A 189 12.94 24.79 7.74
N ARG A 190 12.42 24.81 8.97
CA ARG A 190 12.30 26.04 9.77
C ARG A 190 13.68 26.63 10.10
N SER A 191 14.64 25.79 10.46
CA SER A 191 16.03 26.22 10.72
C SER A 191 16.71 26.79 9.47
N ALA A 192 16.49 26.18 8.29
CA ALA A 192 17.02 26.68 7.02
C ALA A 192 16.43 28.04 6.65
N ILE A 193 15.12 28.22 6.79
CA ILE A 193 14.46 29.52 6.54
C ILE A 193 14.96 30.58 7.51
N ALA A 194 15.11 30.26 8.80
CA ALA A 194 15.59 31.22 9.80
C ALA A 194 17.03 31.69 9.50
N LEU A 195 17.89 30.80 9.02
CA LEU A 195 19.25 31.16 8.57
C LEU A 195 19.20 32.09 7.37
N VAL A 196 18.40 31.76 6.35
CA VAL A 196 18.25 32.58 5.14
C VAL A 196 17.67 33.96 5.46
N SER A 197 16.66 34.06 6.33
CA SER A 197 16.07 35.35 6.70
C SER A 197 17.04 36.23 7.51
N THR A 198 17.88 35.62 8.35
CA THR A 198 18.87 36.35 9.16
C THR A 198 20.00 36.89 8.28
N ILE A 199 20.48 36.06 7.34
CA ILE A 199 21.49 36.47 6.35
C ILE A 199 20.93 37.55 5.43
N GLY A 200 19.72 37.34 4.90
CA GLY A 200 19.03 38.28 4.02
C GLY A 200 18.86 39.65 4.67
N SER A 201 18.29 39.71 5.88
CA SER A 201 18.08 40.98 6.59
C SER A 201 19.38 41.71 6.92
N THR A 202 20.48 41.00 7.16
CA THR A 202 21.80 41.60 7.38
C THR A 202 22.35 42.23 6.10
N ILE A 203 22.21 41.53 4.97
CA ILE A 203 22.65 42.03 3.66
C ILE A 203 21.80 43.22 3.22
N THR A 204 20.47 43.14 3.33
CA THR A 204 19.57 44.23 2.94
C THR A 204 19.82 45.49 3.76
N ARG A 205 20.07 45.37 5.07
CA ARG A 205 20.40 46.53 5.92
C ARG A 205 21.74 47.16 5.54
N ARG A 206 22.74 46.35 5.19
CA ARG A 206 24.05 46.85 4.73
C ARG A 206 23.96 47.52 3.36
N LEU A 207 23.18 46.97 2.44
CA LEU A 207 22.95 47.57 1.13
C LEU A 207 22.14 48.86 1.24
N LEU A 208 21.07 48.88 2.04
CA LEU A 208 20.28 50.09 2.27
C LEU A 208 21.08 51.18 2.98
N SER A 209 21.93 50.83 3.95
CA SER A 209 22.78 51.83 4.59
C SER A 209 23.85 52.37 3.64
N ALA A 210 24.43 51.53 2.79
CA ALA A 210 25.36 51.96 1.74
C ALA A 210 24.67 52.88 0.72
N CYS A 211 23.47 52.52 0.25
CA CYS A 211 22.67 53.34 -0.67
C CYS A 211 22.28 54.68 -0.04
N ARG A 212 21.81 54.69 1.22
CA ARG A 212 21.51 55.95 1.95
C ARG A 212 22.75 56.81 2.17
N ARG A 213 23.92 56.20 2.39
CA ARG A 213 25.18 56.94 2.51
C ARG A 213 25.55 57.62 1.21
N LEU A 214 25.40 56.92 0.08
CA LEU A 214 25.60 57.46 -1.26
C LEU A 214 24.60 58.57 -1.59
N ASP A 215 23.34 58.42 -1.19
CA ASP A 215 22.31 59.44 -1.41
C ASP A 215 22.55 60.71 -0.54
N ASN A 216 23.06 60.55 0.68
CA ASN A 216 23.49 61.66 1.52
C ASN A 216 24.86 62.27 1.13
N SER A 217 25.66 61.59 0.31
CA SER A 217 26.94 62.12 -0.22
C SER A 217 26.77 62.99 -1.46
N ARG A 218 25.53 63.40 -1.77
CA ARG A 218 25.21 64.28 -2.89
C ARG A 218 25.67 65.74 -2.70
N ASP A 219 26.31 66.07 -1.57
CA ASP A 219 27.16 67.23 -1.39
C ASP A 219 28.52 66.80 -0.83
N GLY A 220 29.46 66.50 -1.73
CA GLY A 220 30.82 66.12 -1.38
C GLY A 220 31.77 66.41 -2.52
N THR A 221 32.43 67.56 -2.46
CA THR A 221 33.52 67.97 -3.33
C THR A 221 34.71 67.04 -3.16
N ILE A 222 34.85 66.06 -4.06
CA ILE A 222 36.07 65.28 -4.22
C ILE A 222 36.76 65.79 -5.48
N GLY A 223 37.83 66.58 -5.27
CA GLY A 223 38.83 66.92 -6.29
C GLY A 223 38.28 67.60 -7.54
N ASP A 224 38.04 68.90 -7.45
CA ASP A 224 37.97 69.88 -8.55
C ASP A 224 37.07 69.58 -9.77
N ILE A 225 36.18 68.58 -9.68
CA ILE A 225 35.18 68.27 -10.71
C ILE A 225 33.80 68.17 -10.05
N THR A 226 32.97 69.16 -10.30
CA THR A 226 31.57 69.22 -9.87
C THR A 226 30.73 68.23 -10.68
N LEU A 227 30.54 67.02 -10.16
CA LEU A 227 29.50 66.11 -10.66
C LEU A 227 28.12 66.56 -10.18
N ALA A 228 27.68 67.71 -10.69
CA ALA A 228 26.29 68.13 -10.63
C ALA A 228 25.50 67.33 -11.69
N GLY A 229 24.56 66.50 -11.24
CA GLY A 229 23.42 66.11 -12.09
C GLY A 229 23.25 64.64 -12.45
N ILE A 230 24.03 63.70 -11.91
CA ILE A 230 23.71 62.27 -12.08
C ILE A 230 22.70 61.88 -11.01
N SER A 231 21.46 61.59 -11.43
CA SER A 231 20.42 61.07 -10.55
C SER A 231 20.89 59.76 -9.92
N ALA A 232 20.53 59.50 -8.66
CA ALA A 232 20.86 58.25 -7.97
C ALA A 232 20.45 57.01 -8.80
N ASP A 233 19.38 57.13 -9.58
CA ASP A 233 18.94 56.14 -10.56
C ASP A 233 20.01 55.84 -11.62
N ALA A 234 20.66 56.85 -12.21
CA ALA A 234 21.70 56.64 -13.21
C ALA A 234 22.98 56.02 -12.63
N ALA A 235 23.32 56.32 -11.38
CA ALA A 235 24.43 55.66 -10.68
C ALA A 235 24.12 54.19 -10.39
N ILE A 236 22.90 53.89 -9.92
CA ILE A 236 22.44 52.51 -9.72
C ILE A 236 22.40 51.76 -11.06
N LEU A 237 21.93 52.40 -12.13
CA LEU A 237 21.86 51.82 -13.47
C LEU A 237 23.27 51.50 -14.03
N LEU A 238 24.25 52.38 -13.80
CA LEU A 238 25.65 52.14 -14.16
C LEU A 238 26.30 51.02 -13.33
N VAL A 239 26.00 50.93 -12.03
CA VAL A 239 26.51 49.85 -11.16
C VAL A 239 25.87 48.51 -11.53
N VAL A 240 24.56 48.47 -11.75
CA VAL A 240 23.85 47.28 -12.22
C VAL A 240 24.40 46.87 -13.59
N LEU A 241 24.60 47.81 -14.52
CA LEU A 241 25.21 47.55 -15.83
C LEU A 241 26.64 47.01 -15.69
N ALA A 242 27.47 47.59 -14.82
CA ALA A 242 28.83 47.11 -14.58
C ALA A 242 28.84 45.71 -13.94
N ILE A 243 27.94 45.43 -12.99
CA ILE A 243 27.77 44.10 -12.41
C ILE A 243 27.29 43.12 -13.48
N LEU A 244 26.37 43.50 -14.37
CA LEU A 244 25.90 42.68 -15.49
C LEU A 244 27.01 42.40 -16.49
N ILE A 245 27.85 43.39 -16.79
CA ILE A 245 29.02 43.23 -17.66
C ILE A 245 30.04 42.29 -17.01
N VAL A 246 30.30 42.41 -15.71
CA VAL A 246 31.21 41.52 -14.98
C VAL A 246 30.62 40.12 -14.85
N LEU A 247 29.32 39.97 -14.64
CA LEU A 247 28.63 38.68 -14.61
C LEU A 247 28.64 38.02 -15.99
N CYS A 248 28.38 38.78 -17.06
CA CYS A 248 28.51 38.30 -18.43
C CYS A 248 29.95 37.93 -18.75
N ALA A 249 30.94 38.76 -18.40
CA ALA A 249 32.35 38.48 -18.65
C ALA A 249 32.88 37.30 -17.82
N CYS A 250 32.43 37.12 -16.59
CA CYS A 250 32.76 35.95 -15.75
C CYS A 250 32.03 34.68 -16.22
N LEU A 251 30.79 34.79 -16.72
CA LEU A 251 30.07 33.66 -17.34
C LEU A 251 30.69 33.27 -18.69
N ASP A 252 31.14 34.25 -19.50
CA ASP A 252 31.86 34.02 -20.76
C ASP A 252 33.26 33.44 -20.53
N LEU A 253 33.97 33.83 -19.46
CA LEU A 253 35.22 33.16 -19.06
C LEU A 253 35.00 31.77 -18.44
N GLY A 254 33.76 31.43 -18.05
CA GLY A 254 33.42 30.22 -17.31
C GLY A 254 32.84 29.06 -18.13
N LEU A 255 32.48 29.27 -19.41
CA LEU A 255 31.87 28.24 -20.26
C LEU A 255 32.48 28.20 -21.68
N PRO A 256 33.59 27.46 -21.91
CA PRO A 256 34.20 27.27 -23.23
C PRO A 256 33.38 26.40 -24.21
N SER A 257 32.10 26.17 -23.97
CA SER A 257 31.35 25.16 -24.70
C SER A 257 29.86 25.50 -24.82
N LEU A 258 29.54 26.47 -25.68
CA LEU A 258 28.36 26.34 -26.55
C LEU A 258 28.53 27.21 -27.82
N ARG A 259 29.32 26.71 -28.78
CA ARG A 259 29.18 27.15 -30.17
C ARG A 259 27.81 26.66 -30.66
N LEU A 260 26.88 27.58 -30.89
CA LEU A 260 25.76 27.34 -31.79
C LEU A 260 25.99 28.15 -33.09
N PRO A 261 25.81 27.51 -34.27
CA PRO A 261 26.25 28.05 -35.54
C PRO A 261 25.31 29.13 -36.06
N VAL A 262 25.91 30.20 -36.57
CA VAL A 262 25.24 31.17 -37.44
C VAL A 262 25.17 30.57 -38.84
N SER A 263 23.98 30.30 -39.35
CA SER A 263 23.69 30.47 -40.79
C SER A 263 22.18 30.63 -41.00
N PHE A 264 21.74 31.88 -41.15
CA PHE A 264 20.52 32.20 -41.88
C PHE A 264 20.95 32.56 -43.31
N ARG A 265 20.55 31.73 -44.27
CA ARG A 265 20.30 32.10 -45.66
C ARG A 265 18.96 31.49 -46.04
#